data_AF-A0A259BHE5-F1
#
_entry.id   AF-A0A259BHE5-F1
#
_cell.length_a   1.000
_cell.length_b   1.000
_cell.length_c   1.000
_cell.angle_alpha   90.00
_cell.angle_beta   90.00
_cell.angle_gamma   90.00
#
_symmetry.space_group_name_H-M   'P 1'
#
loop_
_entity.id
_entity.type
_entity.pdbx_description
1 polymer ?
#
loop_
_entity_poly.entity_id
_entity_poly.type
_entity_poly.pdbx_seq_one_letter_code
_entity_poly.pdbx_strand_id
1 'polypeptide(L)'
;MKRLRLLILQLLVAVVIIGIWHVGSTVKIPAGIISQKAFFPLDPFFFSTPLAVFERTWRDFYTGVIWYHLGITLLETALAFVIGAAGGVLVGFWFARQQLIAAVFDPYVKMANALPRVVLAPI
;
A
#
# COMPACT_ATOMS: atom_id res chain seq x y z
N MET A 1 5.11 -37.70 3.35
CA MET A 1 4.74 -37.57 1.91
C MET A 1 3.70 -36.49 1.62
N LYS A 2 2.66 -36.27 2.45
CA LYS A 2 1.64 -35.22 2.20
C LYS A 2 2.20 -33.77 2.25
N ARG A 3 3.11 -33.48 3.20
CA ARG A 3 3.74 -32.15 3.34
C ARG A 3 4.63 -31.75 2.16
N LEU A 4 5.41 -32.69 1.62
CA LEU A 4 6.28 -32.42 0.46
C LEU A 4 5.45 -32.10 -0.80
N ARG A 5 4.37 -32.87 -1.05
CA ARG A 5 3.45 -32.59 -2.16
C ARG A 5 2.81 -31.21 -2.03
N LEU A 6 2.39 -30.81 -0.82
CA LEU A 6 1.84 -29.48 -0.58
C LEU A 6 2.86 -28.36 -0.86
N LEU A 7 4.10 -28.50 -0.38
CA LEU A 7 5.15 -27.50 -0.63
C LEU A 7 5.47 -27.37 -2.13
N ILE A 8 5.51 -28.49 -2.86
CA ILE A 8 5.73 -28.48 -4.32
C ILE A 8 4.58 -27.76 -5.03
N LEU A 9 3.32 -28.04 -4.64
CA LEU A 9 2.17 -27.36 -5.24
C LEU A 9 2.17 -25.85 -4.92
N GLN A 10 2.54 -25.46 -3.70
CA GLN A 10 2.68 -24.05 -3.32
C GLN A 10 3.78 -23.34 -4.13
N LEU A 11 4.94 -23.97 -4.27
CA LEU A 11 6.03 -23.46 -5.11
C LEU A 11 5.59 -23.35 -6.58
N LEU A 12 4.89 -24.35 -7.09
CA LEU A 12 4.39 -24.34 -8.47
C LEU A 12 3.42 -23.18 -8.69
N VAL A 13 2.50 -22.94 -7.77
CA VAL A 13 1.59 -21.78 -7.83
C VAL A 13 2.38 -20.47 -7.84
N ALA A 14 3.38 -20.31 -6.96
CA ALA A 14 4.22 -19.12 -6.92
C ALA A 14 4.98 -18.90 -8.24
N VAL A 15 5.57 -19.96 -8.79
CA VAL A 15 6.31 -19.90 -10.07
C VAL A 15 5.37 -19.55 -11.22
N VAL A 16 4.17 -20.13 -11.27
CA VAL A 16 3.17 -19.80 -12.31
C VAL A 16 2.76 -18.33 -12.23
N ILE A 17 2.51 -17.80 -11.03
CA ILE A 17 2.14 -16.39 -10.85
C ILE A 17 3.27 -15.46 -11.31
N ILE A 18 4.51 -15.72 -10.91
CA ILE A 18 5.68 -14.93 -11.32
C ILE A 18 5.88 -15.03 -12.84
N GLY A 19 5.68 -16.22 -13.41
CA GLY A 19 5.74 -16.44 -14.86
C GLY A 19 4.70 -15.63 -15.62
N ILE A 20 3.44 -15.61 -15.15
CA ILE A 20 2.36 -14.80 -15.74
C ILE A 20 2.71 -13.31 -15.66
N TRP A 21 3.23 -12.82 -14.53
CA TRP A 21 3.65 -11.42 -14.40
C TRP A 21 4.81 -11.07 -15.34
N HIS A 22 5.85 -11.91 -15.40
CA HIS A 22 6.98 -11.70 -16.29
C HIS A 22 6.56 -11.65 -17.77
N VAL A 23 5.75 -12.63 -18.20
CA VAL A 23 5.23 -12.69 -19.57
C VAL A 23 4.31 -11.51 -19.86
N GLY A 24 3.38 -11.19 -18.96
CA GLY A 24 2.44 -10.08 -19.12
C GLY A 24 3.13 -8.71 -19.22
N SER A 25 4.25 -8.53 -18.52
CA SER A 25 5.05 -7.30 -18.53
C SER A 25 6.07 -7.21 -19.67
N THR A 26 6.43 -8.33 -20.31
CA THR A 26 7.56 -8.38 -21.26
C THR A 26 7.12 -8.71 -22.69
N VAL A 27 6.06 -9.50 -22.86
CA VAL A 27 5.62 -9.96 -24.18
C VAL A 27 4.56 -9.00 -24.73
N LYS A 28 4.87 -8.37 -25.86
CA LYS A 28 3.88 -7.62 -26.65
C LYS A 28 3.03 -8.61 -27.42
N ILE A 29 1.73 -8.66 -27.14
CA ILE A 29 0.82 -9.52 -27.88
C ILE A 29 0.32 -8.75 -29.11
N PRO A 30 0.58 -9.23 -30.35
CA PRO A 30 0.03 -8.63 -31.55
C PRO A 30 -1.47 -8.93 -31.62
N ALA A 31 -2.28 -7.96 -31.24
CA ALA A 31 -3.71 -8.14 -31.10
C ALA A 31 -4.43 -7.89 -32.44
N GLY A 32 -4.14 -8.68 -33.48
CA GLY A 32 -4.70 -8.49 -34.83
C GLY A 32 -6.24 -8.46 -34.93
N ILE A 33 -6.96 -8.85 -33.87
CA ILE A 33 -8.43 -8.83 -33.76
C ILE A 33 -8.95 -7.71 -32.83
N ILE A 34 -8.12 -7.16 -31.94
CA ILE A 34 -8.54 -6.23 -30.85
C ILE A 34 -7.85 -4.86 -30.96
N SER A 35 -6.65 -4.76 -31.54
CA SER A 35 -5.94 -3.50 -31.76
C SER A 35 -4.88 -3.62 -32.86
N GLN A 36 -4.80 -2.63 -33.77
CA GLN A 36 -3.77 -2.58 -34.82
C GLN A 36 -2.34 -2.50 -34.25
N LYS A 37 -2.17 -2.15 -32.97
CA LYS A 37 -0.87 -1.99 -32.31
C LYS A 37 -0.66 -3.07 -31.26
N ALA A 38 0.52 -3.67 -31.25
CA ALA A 38 0.89 -4.63 -30.21
C ALA A 38 0.88 -3.95 -28.83
N PHE A 39 0.19 -4.55 -27.86
CA PHE A 39 0.05 -4.05 -26.49
C PHE A 39 0.62 -5.06 -25.49
N PHE A 40 1.08 -4.57 -24.34
CA PHE A 40 1.52 -5.40 -23.23
C PHE A 40 0.31 -5.71 -22.33
N PRO A 41 -0.01 -6.98 -22.04
CA PRO A 41 -1.10 -7.30 -21.10
C PRO A 41 -0.97 -6.61 -19.74
N LEU A 42 0.27 -6.38 -19.29
CA LEU A 42 0.61 -5.55 -18.14
C LEU A 42 1.59 -4.49 -18.64
N ASP A 43 1.20 -3.22 -18.62
CA ASP A 43 2.10 -2.15 -19.05
C ASP A 43 3.35 -2.12 -18.13
N PRO A 44 4.56 -2.32 -18.68
CA PRO A 44 5.79 -2.31 -17.89
C PRO A 44 6.02 -1.00 -17.14
N PHE A 45 5.43 0.12 -17.58
CA PHE A 45 5.48 1.39 -16.85
C PHE A 45 4.79 1.32 -15.48
N PHE A 46 3.62 0.67 -15.40
CA PHE A 46 2.85 0.57 -14.17
C PHE A 46 3.23 -0.64 -13.32
N PHE A 47 3.50 -1.78 -13.97
CA PHE A 47 3.68 -3.06 -13.29
C PHE A 47 5.14 -3.52 -13.18
N SER A 48 6.07 -2.87 -13.89
CA SER A 48 7.48 -3.26 -13.97
C SER A 48 7.69 -4.75 -14.31
N THR A 49 8.94 -5.20 -14.39
CA THR A 49 9.26 -6.64 -14.51
C THR A 49 9.66 -7.19 -13.14
N PRO A 50 9.37 -8.47 -12.84
CA PRO A 50 9.71 -9.07 -11.55
C PRO A 50 11.20 -8.98 -11.21
N LEU A 51 12.07 -9.14 -12.22
CA LEU A 51 13.51 -9.02 -12.03
C LEU A 51 13.93 -7.59 -11.69
N ALA A 52 13.40 -6.59 -12.39
CA ALA A 52 13.69 -5.18 -12.12
C ALA A 52 13.22 -4.76 -10.72
N VAL A 53 12.06 -5.26 -10.28
CA VAL A 53 11.57 -5.04 -8.91
C VAL A 53 12.54 -5.66 -7.90
N PHE A 54 12.95 -6.92 -8.09
CA PHE A 54 13.88 -7.59 -7.19
C PHE A 54 15.24 -6.88 -7.11
N GLU A 55 15.82 -6.52 -8.24
CA GLU A 55 17.09 -5.78 -8.30
C GLU A 55 16.99 -4.42 -7.61
N ARG A 56 15.88 -3.70 -7.83
CA ARG A 56 15.62 -2.42 -7.16
C ARG A 56 15.53 -2.60 -5.66
N THR A 57 14.73 -3.57 -5.20
CA THR A 57 14.57 -3.88 -3.78
C THR A 57 15.91 -4.23 -3.14
N TRP A 58 16.67 -5.15 -3.74
CA TRP A 58 17.99 -5.53 -3.24
C TRP A 58 18.94 -4.34 -3.15
N ARG A 59 18.98 -3.49 -4.17
CA ARG A 59 19.79 -2.26 -4.17
C ARG A 59 19.38 -1.31 -3.04
N ASP A 60 18.09 -1.13 -2.78
CA ASP A 60 17.60 -0.24 -1.73
C ASP A 60 17.98 -0.74 -0.32
N PHE A 61 18.00 -2.07 -0.12
CA PHE A 61 18.54 -2.69 1.09
C PHE A 61 20.07 -2.58 1.18
N TYR A 62 20.80 -2.85 0.11
CA TYR A 62 22.26 -2.81 0.07
C TYR A 62 22.82 -1.39 0.27
N THR A 63 22.22 -0.40 -0.38
CA THR A 63 22.60 1.02 -0.23
C THR A 63 22.20 1.60 1.11
N GLY A 64 21.34 0.92 1.87
CA GLY A 64 20.87 1.33 3.18
C GLY A 64 19.84 2.47 3.18
N VAL A 65 19.46 2.98 2.01
CA VAL A 65 18.46 4.06 1.85
C VAL A 65 17.12 3.66 2.47
N ILE A 66 16.75 2.39 2.39
CA ILE A 66 15.48 1.90 2.95
C ILE A 66 15.40 2.06 4.47
N TRP A 67 16.51 1.92 5.19
CA TRP A 67 16.52 2.00 6.66
C TRP A 67 16.27 3.42 7.15
N TYR A 68 16.80 4.41 6.43
CA TYR A 68 16.55 5.81 6.73
C TYR A 68 15.05 6.15 6.59
N HIS A 69 14.46 5.84 5.43
CA HIS A 69 13.04 6.11 5.19
C HIS A 69 12.13 5.31 6.14
N LEU A 70 12.43 4.03 6.36
CA LEU A 70 11.69 3.20 7.30
C LEU A 70 11.74 3.79 8.72
N GLY A 71 12.91 4.24 9.18
CA GLY A 71 13.07 4.86 10.48
C GLY A 71 12.23 6.13 10.64
N ILE A 72 12.25 7.02 9.63
CA ILE A 72 11.43 8.23 9.63
C ILE A 72 9.94 7.89 9.64
N THR A 73 9.47 6.99 8.78
CA THR A 73 8.05 6.60 8.74
C THR A 73 7.58 5.97 10.06
N LEU A 74 8.40 5.13 10.69
CA LEU A 74 8.08 4.55 11.99
C LEU A 74 8.02 5.62 13.08
N LEU A 75 8.95 6.58 13.08
CA LEU A 75 8.95 7.70 14.01
C LEU A 75 7.71 8.59 13.82
N GLU A 76 7.40 8.97 12.58
CA GLU A 76 6.20 9.75 12.25
C GLU A 76 4.93 9.02 12.69
N THR A 77 4.84 7.71 12.45
CA THR A 77 3.71 6.88 12.88
C THR A 77 3.59 6.84 14.40
N ALA A 78 4.70 6.65 15.12
CA ALA A 78 4.71 6.63 16.57
C ALA A 78 4.30 7.98 17.17
N LEU A 79 4.82 9.08 16.63
CA LEU A 79 4.47 10.43 17.07
C LEU A 79 3.00 10.75 16.78
N ALA A 80 2.53 10.46 15.57
CA ALA A 80 1.13 10.65 15.19
C ALA A 80 0.18 9.84 16.09
N PHE A 81 0.55 8.59 16.42
CA PHE A 81 -0.22 7.77 17.35
C PHE A 81 -0.25 8.37 18.76
N VAL A 82 0.90 8.72 19.33
CA VAL A 82 0.98 9.25 20.70
C VAL A 82 0.22 10.57 20.83
N ILE A 83 0.47 11.51 19.91
CA ILE A 83 -0.17 12.84 19.91
C ILE A 83 -1.67 12.69 19.63
N GLY A 84 -2.04 11.90 18.63
CA GLY A 84 -3.44 11.68 18.25
C GLY A 84 -4.24 10.97 19.33
N ALA A 85 -3.68 9.93 19.96
CA ALA A 85 -4.34 9.20 21.03
C ALA A 85 -4.47 10.06 22.29
N ALA A 86 -3.40 10.74 22.72
CA ALA A 86 -3.45 11.61 23.89
C ALA A 86 -4.43 12.76 23.69
N GLY A 87 -4.35 13.46 22.55
CA GLY A 87 -5.28 14.54 22.20
C GLY A 87 -6.73 14.05 22.10
N GLY A 88 -6.95 12.90 21.44
CA GLY A 88 -8.27 12.28 21.31
C GLY A 88 -8.88 11.88 22.66
N VAL A 89 -8.09 11.33 23.58
CA VAL A 89 -8.54 10.98 24.94
C VAL A 89 -8.90 12.24 25.72
N LEU A 90 -8.05 13.27 25.71
CA LEU A 90 -8.30 14.51 26.45
C LEU A 90 -9.56 15.23 25.95
N VAL A 91 -9.69 15.41 24.64
CA VAL A 91 -10.86 16.07 24.03
C VAL A 91 -12.11 15.21 24.18
N GLY A 92 -12.01 13.90 23.94
CA GLY A 92 -13.13 12.96 24.10
C GLY A 92 -13.65 12.92 25.54
N PHE A 93 -12.76 12.92 26.52
CA PHE A 93 -13.14 12.99 27.93
C PHE A 93 -13.82 14.32 28.28
N TRP A 94 -13.34 15.44 27.72
CA TRP A 94 -13.99 16.74 27.91
C TRP A 94 -15.42 16.74 27.34
N PHE A 95 -15.61 16.24 26.12
CA PHE A 95 -16.95 16.12 25.53
C PHE A 95 -17.88 15.24 26.37
N ALA A 96 -17.37 14.16 26.96
CA ALA A 96 -18.15 13.31 27.85
C ALA A 96 -18.62 14.02 29.13
N ARG A 97 -17.89 15.05 29.60
CA ARG A 97 -18.24 15.82 30.81
C ARG A 97 -19.22 16.97 30.54
N GLN A 98 -19.29 17.52 29.33
CA GLN A 98 -20.06 18.72 29.00
C GLN A 98 -20.93 18.52 27.76
N GLN A 99 -22.23 18.29 27.98
CA GLN A 99 -23.20 17.98 26.92
C GLN A 99 -23.35 19.12 25.89
N LEU A 100 -23.28 20.38 26.32
CA LEU A 100 -23.38 21.54 25.41
C LEU A 100 -22.21 21.56 24.43
N ILE A 101 -20.98 21.37 24.92
CA ILE A 101 -19.78 21.37 24.08
C ILE A 101 -19.82 20.19 23.10
N ALA A 102 -20.18 19.00 23.58
CA ALA A 102 -20.35 17.83 22.71
C ALA A 102 -21.37 18.11 21.58
N ALA A 103 -22.53 18.69 21.90
CA ALA A 103 -23.56 19.00 20.91
C ALA A 103 -23.09 20.03 19.85
N VAL A 104 -22.30 21.03 20.26
CA VAL A 104 -21.74 22.03 19.33
C VAL A 104 -20.71 21.41 18.38
N PHE A 105 -19.84 20.52 18.88
CA PHE A 105 -18.75 19.94 18.08
C PHE A 105 -19.12 18.67 17.31
N ASP A 106 -20.22 18.00 17.66
CA ASP A 106 -20.71 16.78 17.03
C ASP A 106 -20.74 16.83 15.48
N PRO A 107 -21.31 17.86 14.80
CA PRO A 107 -21.31 17.91 13.34
C PRO A 107 -19.90 17.99 12.74
N TYR A 108 -18.98 18.71 13.39
CA TYR A 108 -17.61 18.86 12.91
C TYR A 108 -16.79 17.57 13.08
N VAL A 109 -16.97 16.87 14.21
CA VAL A 109 -16.33 15.57 14.45
C VAL A 109 -16.81 14.52 13.44
N LYS A 110 -18.12 14.50 13.16
CA LYS A 110 -18.69 13.60 12.15
C LYS A 110 -18.18 13.91 10.75
N MET A 111 -18.12 15.19 10.38
CA MET A 111 -17.56 15.62 9.10
C MET A 111 -16.09 15.19 8.95
N ALA A 112 -15.26 15.44 9.97
CA ALA A 112 -13.85 15.06 9.96
C ALA A 112 -13.66 13.54 9.80
N ASN A 113 -14.49 12.71 10.45
CA ASN A 113 -14.44 11.25 10.30
C ASN A 113 -14.92 10.76 8.93
N ALA A 114 -15.80 11.49 8.26
CA ALA A 114 -16.32 11.14 6.94
C ALA A 114 -15.38 11.55 5.79
N LEU A 115 -14.38 12.40 6.04
CA LEU A 115 -13.48 12.87 5.00
C LEU A 115 -12.59 11.72 4.48
N PRO A 116 -12.51 11.52 3.15
CA PRO A 116 -11.56 10.58 2.58
C PRO A 116 -10.13 11.05 2.86
N ARG A 117 -9.28 10.16 3.37
CA ARG A 117 -7.88 10.47 3.65
C ARG A 117 -7.11 10.97 2.42
N VAL A 118 -7.52 10.56 1.23
CA VAL A 118 -6.94 10.98 -0.06
C VAL A 118 -7.12 12.48 -0.30
N VAL A 119 -8.22 13.08 0.17
CA VAL A 119 -8.49 14.52 -0.01
C VAL A 119 -7.61 15.38 0.91
N LEU A 120 -7.06 14.79 1.98
CA LEU A 120 -6.20 15.47 2.92
C LEU A 120 -4.72 15.47 2.48
N ALA A 121 -4.34 14.60 1.55
CA ALA A 121 -3.01 14.60 0.97
C ALA A 121 -2.91 15.72 -0.09
N PRO A 122 -1.98 16.69 0.04
CA PRO A 122 -1.77 17.68 -1.01
C PRO A 122 -1.23 17.00 -2.27
N ILE A 123 -1.82 17.35 -3.41
CA ILE A 123 -1.35 16.98 -4.76
C ILE A 123 -0.26 17.91 -5.25
#